data_AF-A0A535CF22-F1
#
_entry.id   AF-A0A535CF22-F1
#
_cell.length_a   1.000
_cell.length_b   1.000
_cell.length_c   1.000
_cell.angle_alpha   90.00
_cell.angle_beta   90.00
_cell.angle_gamma   90.00
#
_symmetry.space_group_name_H-M   'P 1'
#
loop_
_entity.id
_entity.type
_entity.pdbx_description
1 polymer ?
#
loop_
_entity_poly.entity_id
_entity_poly.type
_entity_poly.pdbx_seq_one_letter_code
_entity_poly.pdbx_strand_id
1 'polypeptide(L)'
;MATSLVALVAVTFSVYFILLHLGRQDAYLTPAEDLGTMDQAVWSLTHGQLFHQTVCNIVSDTNCTSVNGVSRFAIHFEPVLFLVSLFYLIVSSPKTLLVLQTLVVAAGAFPAFWLARLRLRNELAAVGIAVLYLLYPALQQAEIFDFHAVTLTCALLLFTLYFSGQSFFSSAGAPASG
;
A
#
# COMPACT_ATOMS: atom_id res chain seq x y z
N MET A 1 -0.08 23.24 13.05
CA MET A 1 -0.92 23.64 11.91
C MET A 1 -0.58 22.88 10.64
N ALA A 2 0.68 22.87 10.17
CA ALA A 2 1.07 22.17 8.93
C ALA A 2 0.76 20.65 8.92
N THR A 3 1.05 19.92 10.00
CA THR A 3 0.71 18.49 10.10
C THR A 3 -0.80 18.25 10.00
N SER A 4 -1.63 19.15 10.53
CA SER A 4 -3.10 19.06 10.43
C SER A 4 -3.57 19.24 8.98
N LEU A 5 -2.89 20.09 8.20
CA LEU A 5 -3.16 20.23 6.76
C LEU A 5 -2.80 18.94 6.01
N VAL A 6 -1.64 18.33 6.32
CA VAL A 6 -1.26 17.04 5.72
C VAL A 6 -2.28 15.95 6.05
N ALA A 7 -2.71 15.88 7.32
CA ALA A 7 -3.74 14.93 7.73
C ALA A 7 -5.07 15.17 7.00
N LEU A 8 -5.49 16.43 6.84
CA LEU A 8 -6.70 16.78 6.09
C LEU A 8 -6.63 16.32 4.63
N VAL A 9 -5.50 16.56 3.95
CA VAL A 9 -5.31 16.14 2.55
C VAL A 9 -5.26 14.61 2.45
N ALA A 10 -4.55 13.93 3.36
CA ALA A 10 -4.50 12.47 3.40
C ALA A 10 -5.89 11.85 3.63
N VAL A 11 -6.67 12.38 4.57
CA VAL A 11 -8.06 11.93 4.82
C VAL A 11 -8.94 12.17 3.59
N THR A 12 -8.81 13.34 2.94
CA THR A 12 -9.58 13.66 1.73
C THR A 12 -9.25 12.68 0.61
N PHE A 13 -7.97 12.40 0.38
CA PHE A 13 -7.49 11.39 -0.57
C PHE A 13 -8.07 10.02 -0.23
N SER A 14 -7.99 9.59 1.04
CA SER A 14 -8.49 8.29 1.46
C SER A 14 -9.98 8.15 1.26
N VAL A 15 -10.78 9.15 1.66
CA VAL A 15 -12.23 9.12 1.48
C VAL A 15 -12.58 9.03 0.00
N TYR A 16 -11.94 9.83 -0.86
CA TYR A 16 -12.18 9.80 -2.30
C TYR A 16 -11.89 8.41 -2.91
N PHE A 17 -10.69 7.86 -2.66
CA PHE A 17 -10.30 6.58 -3.26
C PHE A 17 -11.05 5.40 -2.66
N ILE A 18 -11.34 5.41 -1.37
CA ILE A 18 -12.19 4.37 -0.75
C ILE A 18 -13.58 4.37 -1.43
N LEU A 19 -14.24 5.53 -1.54
CA LEU A 19 -15.56 5.59 -2.17
C LEU A 19 -15.51 5.13 -3.64
N LEU A 20 -14.48 5.54 -4.39
CA LEU A 20 -14.26 5.11 -5.77
C LEU A 20 -14.10 3.58 -5.85
N HIS A 21 -13.25 3.00 -5.02
CA HIS A 21 -12.95 1.57 -4.97
C HIS A 21 -14.17 0.74 -4.60
N LEU A 22 -14.89 1.15 -3.55
CA LEU A 22 -16.10 0.46 -3.13
C LEU A 22 -17.16 0.51 -4.22
N GLY A 23 -17.34 1.66 -4.89
CA GLY A 23 -18.26 1.80 -6.01
C GLY A 23 -17.89 0.93 -7.21
N ARG A 24 -16.59 0.84 -7.55
CA ARG A 24 -16.09 -0.05 -8.62
C ARG A 24 -16.33 -1.51 -8.28
N GLN A 25 -16.04 -1.92 -7.05
CA GLN A 25 -16.28 -3.28 -6.57
C GLN A 25 -17.78 -3.64 -6.62
N ASP A 26 -18.65 -2.74 -6.14
CA ASP A 26 -20.10 -2.96 -6.13
C ASP A 26 -20.72 -2.97 -7.53
N ALA A 27 -20.08 -2.29 -8.48
CA ALA A 27 -20.43 -2.33 -9.89
C ALA A 27 -19.78 -3.49 -10.67
N TYR A 28 -19.05 -4.39 -9.99
CA TYR A 28 -18.32 -5.50 -10.61
C TYR A 28 -17.29 -5.06 -11.67
N LEU A 29 -16.66 -3.90 -11.48
CA LEU A 29 -15.65 -3.31 -12.38
C LEU A 29 -14.21 -3.60 -11.96
N THR A 30 -14.00 -4.60 -11.12
CA THR A 30 -12.71 -5.05 -10.59
C THR A 30 -12.43 -6.47 -11.08
N PRO A 31 -11.42 -6.69 -11.94
CA PRO A 31 -11.13 -7.99 -12.52
C PRO A 31 -10.78 -9.07 -11.49
N ALA A 32 -11.17 -10.31 -11.79
CA ALA A 32 -10.81 -11.46 -10.97
C ALA A 32 -9.30 -11.77 -11.02
N GLU A 33 -8.64 -11.50 -12.14
CA GLU A 33 -7.21 -11.76 -12.35
C GLU A 33 -6.32 -10.87 -11.46
N ASP A 34 -6.71 -9.61 -11.26
CA ASP A 34 -5.99 -8.68 -10.38
C ASP A 34 -6.48 -8.78 -8.93
N LEU A 35 -7.70 -8.30 -8.64
CA LEU A 35 -8.20 -8.22 -7.27
C LEU A 35 -8.63 -9.59 -6.71
N GLY A 36 -9.23 -10.44 -7.54
CA GLY A 36 -9.76 -11.74 -7.11
C GLY A 36 -8.66 -12.72 -6.71
N THR A 37 -7.51 -12.70 -7.41
CA THR A 37 -6.34 -13.52 -7.06
C THR A 37 -5.78 -13.12 -5.69
N MET A 38 -5.70 -11.81 -5.41
CA MET A 38 -5.27 -11.28 -4.12
C MET A 38 -6.25 -11.62 -3.00
N ASP A 39 -7.55 -11.45 -3.24
CA ASP A 39 -8.61 -11.81 -2.28
C ASP A 39 -8.54 -13.29 -1.91
N GLN A 40 -8.47 -14.18 -2.89
CA GLN A 40 -8.39 -15.61 -2.67
C GLN A 40 -7.09 -16.03 -1.96
N ALA A 41 -5.96 -15.45 -2.37
CA ALA A 41 -4.67 -15.72 -1.74
C ALA A 41 -4.69 -15.32 -0.25
N VAL A 42 -5.16 -14.12 0.08
CA VAL A 42 -5.21 -13.66 1.48
C VAL A 42 -6.23 -14.45 2.29
N TRP A 43 -7.41 -14.71 1.73
CA TRP A 43 -8.45 -15.51 2.38
C TRP A 43 -7.98 -16.93 2.69
N SER A 44 -7.34 -17.60 1.73
CA SER A 44 -6.90 -18.99 1.88
C SER A 44 -5.87 -19.15 3.00
N LEU A 45 -5.01 -18.15 3.24
CA LEU A 45 -4.06 -18.15 4.37
C LEU A 45 -4.80 -18.27 5.70
N THR A 46 -5.88 -17.51 5.88
CA THR A 46 -6.71 -17.59 7.10
C THR A 46 -7.48 -18.90 7.23
N HIS A 47 -7.53 -19.71 6.16
CA HIS A 47 -8.18 -21.02 6.10
C HIS A 47 -7.19 -22.19 6.01
N GLY A 48 -5.92 -21.94 6.36
CA GLY A 48 -4.89 -22.99 6.48
C GLY A 48 -4.22 -23.40 5.17
N GLN A 49 -4.38 -22.63 4.10
CA GLN A 49 -3.68 -22.83 2.83
C GLN A 49 -2.74 -21.66 2.54
N LEU A 50 -1.47 -21.93 2.25
CA LEU A 50 -0.48 -20.87 2.08
C LEU A 50 -0.70 -20.10 0.77
N PHE A 51 -1.41 -18.97 0.85
CA PHE A 51 -1.69 -18.03 -0.26
C PHE A 51 -2.16 -18.72 -1.54
N HIS A 52 -3.06 -19.68 -1.41
CA HIS A 52 -3.56 -20.47 -2.52
C HIS A 52 -4.53 -19.67 -3.41
N GLN A 53 -4.35 -19.78 -4.72
CA GLN A 53 -5.21 -19.15 -5.72
C GLN A 53 -5.49 -20.11 -6.89
N THR A 54 -6.70 -20.06 -7.43
CA THR A 54 -7.20 -20.86 -8.56
C THR A 54 -7.58 -20.00 -9.75
N VAL A 55 -7.76 -18.70 -9.55
CA VAL A 55 -8.01 -17.76 -10.64
C VAL A 55 -6.68 -17.55 -11.37
N CYS A 56 -6.53 -18.18 -12.52
CA CYS A 56 -5.37 -18.02 -13.36
C CYS A 56 -5.76 -18.39 -14.81
N ASN A 57 -5.13 -17.75 -15.80
CA ASN A 57 -5.47 -17.98 -17.20
C ASN A 57 -4.66 -19.14 -17.78
N ILE A 58 -5.21 -20.36 -17.84
CA ILE A 58 -4.47 -21.53 -18.34
C ILE A 58 -4.03 -21.44 -19.82
N VAL A 59 -4.53 -20.47 -20.59
CA VAL A 59 -4.21 -20.28 -22.01
C VAL A 59 -3.02 -19.35 -22.21
N SER A 60 -2.87 -18.30 -21.38
CA SER A 60 -1.78 -17.31 -21.53
C SER A 60 -0.91 -17.11 -20.30
N ASP A 61 -1.30 -17.63 -19.14
CA ASP A 61 -0.54 -17.54 -17.89
C ASP A 61 0.23 -18.84 -17.64
N THR A 62 1.55 -18.80 -17.88
CA THR A 62 2.45 -19.93 -17.64
C THR A 62 2.59 -20.30 -16.16
N ASN A 63 2.04 -19.50 -15.24
CA ASN A 63 2.03 -19.82 -13.80
C ASN A 63 0.91 -20.80 -13.41
N CYS A 64 -0.09 -21.02 -14.28
CA CYS A 64 -1.11 -22.05 -14.09
C CYS A 64 -0.56 -23.44 -14.38
N THR A 65 -0.10 -24.15 -13.36
CA THR A 65 0.42 -25.52 -13.54
C THR A 65 -0.67 -26.60 -13.44
N SER A 66 -1.86 -26.28 -12.91
CA SER A 66 -2.96 -27.24 -12.70
C SER A 66 -4.31 -26.54 -12.47
N VAL A 67 -5.41 -27.28 -12.72
CA VAL A 67 -6.78 -26.89 -12.32
C VAL A 67 -6.96 -26.75 -10.81
N ASN A 68 -6.06 -27.33 -10.03
CA ASN A 68 -6.06 -27.22 -8.58
C ASN A 68 -5.55 -25.86 -8.09
N GLY A 69 -5.02 -25.00 -8.97
CA GLY A 69 -4.44 -23.73 -8.59
C GLY A 69 -2.95 -23.82 -8.21
N VAL A 70 -2.43 -22.73 -7.66
CA VAL A 70 -1.04 -22.58 -7.25
C VAL A 70 -0.97 -21.73 -5.99
N SER A 71 0.08 -21.90 -5.18
CA SER A 71 0.39 -20.91 -4.15
C SER A 71 0.93 -19.65 -4.81
N ARG A 72 0.32 -18.50 -4.54
CA ARG A 72 0.84 -17.20 -4.95
C ARG A 72 2.27 -17.00 -4.46
N PHE A 73 2.61 -17.50 -3.27
CA PHE A 73 3.95 -17.41 -2.70
C PHE A 73 5.01 -18.13 -3.54
N ALA A 74 4.61 -19.12 -4.35
CA ALA A 74 5.52 -19.83 -5.26
C ALA A 74 5.88 -18.99 -6.51
N ILE A 75 5.07 -17.99 -6.84
CA ILE A 75 5.24 -17.16 -8.05
C ILE A 75 5.49 -15.68 -7.73
N HIS A 76 5.11 -15.21 -6.54
CA HIS A 76 5.28 -13.84 -6.05
C HIS A 76 5.68 -13.87 -4.58
N PHE A 77 6.85 -13.31 -4.25
CA PHE A 77 7.31 -13.19 -2.87
C PHE A 77 6.85 -11.87 -2.25
N GLU A 78 5.69 -11.88 -1.59
CA GLU A 78 5.07 -10.69 -0.98
C GLU A 78 4.79 -10.88 0.53
N PRO A 79 5.82 -10.87 1.41
CA PRO A 79 5.65 -11.15 2.84
C PRO A 79 4.70 -10.19 3.57
N VAL A 80 4.48 -8.99 3.05
CA VAL A 80 3.52 -8.03 3.62
C VAL A 80 2.09 -8.61 3.65
N LEU A 81 1.77 -9.55 2.76
CA LEU A 81 0.45 -10.21 2.73
C LEU A 81 0.14 -10.99 4.01
N PHE A 82 1.15 -11.45 4.76
CA PHE A 82 0.91 -12.05 6.08
C PHE A 82 0.26 -11.04 7.03
N LEU A 83 0.73 -9.79 7.04
CA LEU A 83 0.15 -8.72 7.86
C LEU A 83 -1.24 -8.31 7.35
N VAL A 84 -1.41 -8.24 6.02
CA VAL A 84 -2.71 -7.95 5.40
C VAL A 84 -3.75 -9.01 5.76
N SER A 85 -3.35 -10.29 5.84
CA SER A 85 -4.26 -11.39 6.21
C SER A 85 -4.85 -11.29 7.61
N LEU A 86 -4.21 -10.57 8.53
CA LEU A 86 -4.75 -10.34 9.87
C LEU A 86 -6.09 -9.58 9.82
N PHE A 87 -6.30 -8.73 8.81
CA PHE A 87 -7.57 -8.00 8.64
C PHE A 87 -8.68 -8.90 8.11
N TYR A 88 -8.36 -10.00 7.42
CA TYR A 88 -9.32 -10.99 6.95
C TYR A 88 -9.92 -11.83 8.08
N LEU A 89 -9.24 -11.90 9.24
CA LEU A 89 -9.79 -12.47 10.46
C LEU A 89 -11.00 -11.67 11.00
N ILE A 90 -11.11 -10.39 10.63
CA ILE A 90 -12.21 -9.51 11.03
C ILE A 90 -13.25 -9.40 9.91
N VAL A 91 -12.79 -9.04 8.70
CA VAL A 91 -13.64 -8.86 7.51
C VAL A 91 -12.94 -9.46 6.29
N SER A 92 -13.37 -10.66 5.92
CA SER A 92 -12.96 -11.35 4.69
C SER A 92 -13.72 -10.78 3.48
N SER A 93 -13.15 -9.75 2.84
CA SER A 93 -13.75 -9.10 1.66
C SER A 93 -12.67 -8.45 0.80
N PRO A 94 -12.79 -8.44 -0.54
CA PRO A 94 -11.88 -7.70 -1.42
C PRO A 94 -11.88 -6.20 -1.13
N LYS A 95 -12.99 -5.66 -0.60
CA LYS A 95 -13.09 -4.27 -0.14
C LYS A 95 -12.10 -3.96 0.99
N THR A 96 -11.80 -4.94 1.85
CA THR A 96 -10.82 -4.81 2.92
C THR A 96 -9.43 -4.51 2.33
N LEU A 97 -9.04 -5.20 1.26
CA LEU A 97 -7.76 -4.97 0.58
C LEU A 97 -7.65 -3.55 0.01
N LEU A 98 -8.68 -3.12 -0.72
CA LEU A 98 -8.71 -1.78 -1.34
C LEU A 98 -8.61 -0.68 -0.27
N VAL A 99 -9.38 -0.79 0.82
CA VAL A 99 -9.32 0.16 1.94
C VAL A 99 -7.92 0.19 2.57
N LEU A 100 -7.32 -0.98 2.82
CA LEU A 100 -5.99 -1.04 3.42
C LEU A 100 -4.92 -0.41 2.54
N GLN A 101 -4.93 -0.69 1.24
CA GLN A 101 -4.00 -0.07 0.29
C GLN A 101 -4.14 1.45 0.31
N THR A 102 -5.37 1.97 0.18
CA THR A 102 -5.61 3.41 0.19
C THR A 102 -5.08 4.07 1.47
N LEU A 103 -5.30 3.45 2.63
CA LEU A 103 -4.85 4.00 3.92
C LEU A 103 -3.32 4.01 4.03
N VAL A 104 -2.65 2.93 3.60
CA VAL A 104 -1.19 2.85 3.62
C VAL A 104 -0.57 3.84 2.64
N VAL A 105 -1.11 3.94 1.42
CA VAL A 105 -0.66 4.90 0.41
C VAL A 105 -0.84 6.34 0.93
N ALA A 106 -2.01 6.67 1.47
CA ALA A 106 -2.26 8.00 2.05
C ALA A 106 -1.30 8.31 3.20
N ALA A 107 -0.96 7.31 4.03
CA ALA A 107 0.00 7.48 5.12
C ALA A 107 1.40 7.87 4.65
N GLY A 108 1.76 7.61 3.38
CA GLY A 108 3.02 8.08 2.78
C GLY A 108 3.17 9.61 2.70
N ALA A 109 2.06 10.36 2.80
CA ALA A 109 2.11 11.82 2.83
C ALA A 109 2.84 12.37 4.08
N PHE A 110 2.79 11.64 5.20
CA PHE A 110 3.45 12.04 6.45
C PHE A 110 4.98 11.99 6.35
N PRO A 111 5.62 10.87 5.98
CA PRO A 111 7.06 10.85 5.80
C PRO A 111 7.52 11.73 4.62
N ALA A 112 6.72 11.89 3.57
CA ALA A 112 7.01 12.88 2.52
C ALA A 112 7.09 14.31 3.10
N PHE A 113 6.10 14.70 3.91
CA PHE A 113 6.11 15.98 4.63
C PHE A 113 7.33 16.11 5.55
N TRP A 114 7.61 15.09 6.38
CA TRP A 114 8.70 15.17 7.34
C TRP A 114 10.07 15.26 6.68
N LEU A 115 10.33 14.45 5.65
CA LEU A 115 11.56 14.52 4.85
C LEU A 115 11.73 15.88 4.19
N ALA A 116 10.67 16.41 3.57
CA ALA A 116 10.69 17.72 2.95
C ALA A 116 10.93 18.84 3.97
N ARG A 117 10.32 18.74 5.16
CA ARG A 117 10.51 19.71 6.25
C ARG A 117 11.95 19.74 6.73
N LEU A 118 12.57 18.56 6.89
CA LEU A 118 13.98 18.44 7.25
C LEU A 118 14.91 19.10 6.21
N ARG A 119 14.60 18.94 4.91
CA ARG A 119 15.48 19.41 3.83
C ARG A 119 15.25 20.86 3.43
N LEU A 120 14.00 21.29 3.29
CA LEU A 120 13.62 22.61 2.80
C LEU A 120 13.53 23.66 3.91
N ARG A 121 13.41 23.24 5.16
CA ARG A 121 13.28 24.13 6.34
C ARG A 121 12.12 25.13 6.21
N ASN A 122 11.08 24.77 5.46
CA ASN A 122 9.88 25.59 5.24
C ASN A 122 8.64 24.68 5.32
N GLU A 123 7.69 25.02 6.20
CA GLU A 123 6.52 24.20 6.44
C GLU A 123 5.56 24.14 5.25
N LEU A 124 5.29 25.28 4.60
CA LEU A 124 4.36 25.34 3.48
C LEU A 124 4.92 24.60 2.27
N ALA A 125 6.22 24.76 1.99
CA ALA A 125 6.89 24.00 0.94
C ALA A 125 6.85 22.49 1.23
N ALA A 126 7.04 22.08 2.49
CA ALA A 126 6.93 20.68 2.90
C ALA A 126 5.49 20.13 2.77
N VAL A 127 4.47 20.91 3.11
CA VAL A 127 3.07 20.56 2.85
C VAL A 127 2.85 20.38 1.34
N GLY A 128 3.42 21.26 0.52
CA GLY A 128 3.41 21.14 -0.94
C GLY A 128 3.97 19.81 -1.45
N ILE A 129 5.08 19.31 -0.87
CA ILE A 129 5.64 18.00 -1.23
C ILE A 129 4.69 16.85 -0.86
N ALA A 130 4.04 16.90 0.30
CA ALA A 130 3.06 15.88 0.70
C ALA A 130 1.83 15.88 -0.22
N VAL A 131 1.37 17.05 -0.65
CA VAL A 131 0.30 17.18 -1.65
C VAL A 131 0.75 16.62 -3.00
N LEU A 132 1.95 16.96 -3.46
CA LEU A 132 2.51 16.45 -4.72
C LEU A 132 2.65 14.93 -4.72
N TYR A 133 3.03 14.33 -3.59
CA TYR A 133 3.05 12.88 -3.43
C TYR A 133 1.67 12.26 -3.71
N LEU A 134 0.60 12.78 -3.08
CA LEU A 134 -0.76 12.26 -3.25
C LEU A 134 -1.39 12.60 -4.62
N LEU A 135 -0.95 13.69 -5.25
CA LEU A 135 -1.39 14.11 -6.58
C LEU A 135 -0.51 13.55 -7.71
N TYR A 136 0.50 12.74 -7.39
CA TYR A 136 1.38 12.17 -8.40
C TYR A 136 0.60 11.18 -9.28
N PRO A 137 0.49 11.40 -10.60
CA PRO A 137 -0.40 10.60 -11.45
C PRO A 137 -0.08 9.10 -11.46
N ALA A 138 1.20 8.72 -11.39
CA ALA A 138 1.57 7.32 -11.37
C ALA A 138 1.19 6.63 -10.04
N LEU A 139 1.23 7.36 -8.91
CA LEU A 139 0.75 6.85 -7.63
C LEU A 139 -0.77 6.65 -7.68
N GLN A 140 -1.51 7.60 -8.23
CA GLN A 140 -2.96 7.49 -8.38
C GLN A 140 -3.35 6.36 -9.34
N GLN A 141 -2.56 6.12 -10.40
CA GLN A 141 -2.81 4.97 -11.26
C GLN A 141 -2.56 3.64 -10.53
N ALA A 142 -1.44 3.53 -9.81
CA ALA A 142 -1.17 2.34 -8.99
C ALA A 142 -2.24 2.12 -7.91
N GLU A 143 -2.85 3.19 -7.40
CA GLU A 143 -3.96 3.14 -6.46
C GLU A 143 -5.25 2.64 -7.11
N ILE A 144 -5.57 3.06 -8.34
CA ILE A 144 -6.81 2.68 -9.07
C ILE A 144 -6.71 1.26 -9.66
N PHE A 145 -5.51 0.80 -9.96
CA PHE A 145 -5.24 -0.51 -10.56
C PHE A 145 -5.35 -1.65 -9.52
N ASP A 146 -6.50 -1.71 -8.84
CA ASP A 146 -6.87 -2.68 -7.82
C ASP A 146 -5.78 -2.88 -6.74
N PHE A 147 -5.89 -3.94 -5.93
CA PHE A 147 -4.94 -4.20 -4.85
C PHE A 147 -3.67 -4.88 -5.37
N HIS A 148 -2.53 -4.25 -5.12
CA HIS A 148 -1.21 -4.83 -5.37
C HIS A 148 -0.27 -4.53 -4.20
N ALA A 149 0.40 -5.56 -3.65
CA ALA A 149 1.26 -5.35 -2.50
C ALA A 149 2.42 -4.37 -2.81
N VAL A 150 2.87 -4.34 -4.08
CA VAL A 150 3.90 -3.40 -4.55
C VAL A 150 3.47 -1.93 -4.41
N THR A 151 2.18 -1.61 -4.50
CA THR A 151 1.67 -0.22 -4.36
C THR A 151 1.97 0.35 -2.98
N LEU A 152 1.99 -0.50 -1.94
CA LEU A 152 2.34 -0.11 -0.57
C LEU A 152 3.79 0.38 -0.44
N THR A 153 4.66 -0.04 -1.36
CA THR A 153 6.11 0.24 -1.35
C THR A 153 6.39 1.74 -1.33
N CYS A 154 5.61 2.55 -2.04
CA CYS A 154 5.81 4.00 -2.08
C CYS A 154 5.77 4.62 -0.68
N ALA A 155 4.77 4.26 0.14
CA ALA A 155 4.67 4.77 1.51
C ALA A 155 5.73 4.13 2.42
N LEU A 156 5.90 2.81 2.35
CA LEU A 156 6.82 2.06 3.21
C LEU A 156 8.29 2.50 3.02
N LEU A 157 8.71 2.76 1.78
CA LEU A 157 10.05 3.29 1.50
C LEU A 157 10.22 4.71 2.05
N LEU A 158 9.22 5.58 1.95
CA LEU A 158 9.31 6.93 2.52
C LEU A 158 9.45 6.88 4.04
N PHE A 159 8.68 6.02 4.72
CA PHE A 159 8.85 5.79 6.16
C PHE A 159 10.26 5.25 6.47
N THR A 160 10.74 4.28 5.68
CA THR A 160 12.09 3.71 5.85
C THR A 160 13.16 4.80 5.72
N LEU A 161 13.10 5.61 4.67
CA LEU A 161 14.03 6.73 4.44
C LEU A 161 13.98 7.76 5.57
N TYR A 162 12.79 8.10 6.07
CA TYR A 162 12.65 9.02 7.18
C TYR A 162 13.27 8.49 8.48
N PHE A 163 12.98 7.25 8.87
CA PHE A 163 13.47 6.68 10.12
C PHE A 163 14.96 6.30 10.07
N SER A 164 15.45 5.82 8.92
CA SER A 164 16.89 5.56 8.71
C SER A 164 17.72 6.85 8.61
N GLY A 165 17.16 7.92 8.05
CA GLY A 165 17.83 9.22 8.04
C GLY A 165 18.02 9.79 9.44
N GLN A 166 17.04 9.60 10.34
CA GLN A 166 17.13 10.08 11.72
C GLN A 166 18.26 9.42 12.51
N SER A 167 18.50 8.12 12.35
CA SER A 167 19.59 7.43 13.04
C SER A 167 20.97 7.93 12.60
N PHE A 168 21.15 8.24 11.31
CA PHE A 168 22.38 8.85 10.81
C PHE A 168 22.65 10.24 11.43
N PHE A 169 21.67 11.14 11.40
CA PHE A 169 21.84 12.48 12.00
C PHE A 169 21.97 12.46 13.52
N SER A 170 21.34 11.50 14.20
CA SER A 170 21.52 11.32 15.65
C SER A 170 22.92 10.82 16.02
N SER A 171 23.54 9.98 15.19
CA SER A 171 24.92 9.50 15.41
C SER A 171 26.00 10.53 15.06
N ALA A 172 25.76 11.40 14.08
CA ALA A 172 26.69 12.46 13.68
C ALA A 172 26.70 13.68 14.63
N GLY A 173 25.72 13.76 15.55
CA GLY A 173 25.61 14.81 16.55
C GLY A 173 26.13 14.44 17.95
N ALA A 174 26.65 13.23 18.16
CA ALA A 174 27.28 12.87 19.42
C ALA A 174 28.62 13.63 19.54
N PRO A 175 28.82 14.49 20.56
CA PRO A 175 30.13 15.07 20.79
C PRO A 175 31.11 13.93 21.05
N ALA A 176 32.27 13.97 20.40
CA ALA A 176 33.38 13.09 20.76
C ALA A 176 33.69 13.34 22.23
N SER A 177 33.34 12.38 23.10
CA SER A 177 33.81 12.35 24.47
C SER A 177 35.32 12.17 24.40
N GLY A 178 36.05 13.21 24.84
CA GLY A 178 37.50 13.20 24.97
C GLY A 178 38.00 12.26 26.06
#